data_AF-A0A4V1J2H9-F1
#
_entry.id   AF-A0A4V1J2H9-F1
#
_cell.length_a   1.000
_cell.length_b   1.000
_cell.length_c   1.000
_cell.angle_alpha   90.00
_cell.angle_beta   90.00
_cell.angle_gamma   90.00
#
_symmetry.space_group_name_H-M   'P 1'
#
loop_
_entity.id
_entity.type
_entity.pdbx_description
1 polymer ?
#
loop_
_entity_poly.entity_id
_entity_poly.type
_entity_poly.pdbx_seq_one_letter_code
_entity_poly.pdbx_strand_id
1 'polypeptide(L)'
;MRIFSESVQDHHLDMSALVDDGLIHDIAPDTIRHLIDDSVADRLQEYIQTVTRPSQLPCFKEAVHDTISSNASSSARLFYLFMDVLRLRVLEPALTGSTRALANMSVAERERMVRSRRDLPLPLKNKLLKMFQMVTVSIFLRVAPDSPFEAMDYPKREMRAQIHPEHRQHDFEYSMLAPSAEDGVERCVPDVDEVIVGSGSGAGVAAHTLAAQGVRCLVLEKRRYFSPEQMHFDDCEGFRTLYEG
;
A
#
# COMPACT_ATOMS: atom_id res chain seq x y z
N MET A 1 19.80 -27.71 2.25
CA MET A 1 18.35 -27.43 2.27
C MET A 1 18.16 -26.07 2.93
N ARG A 2 17.78 -25.03 2.19
CA ARG A 2 17.54 -23.71 2.78
C ARG A 2 16.22 -23.78 3.56
N ILE A 3 16.26 -23.48 4.86
CA ILE A 3 15.10 -23.56 5.76
C ILE A 3 14.17 -22.35 5.57
N PHE A 4 14.72 -21.23 5.10
CA PHE A 4 14.00 -19.98 4.89
C PHE A 4 13.96 -19.60 3.42
N SER A 5 12.83 -19.02 3.03
CA SER A 5 12.56 -18.54 1.69
C SER A 5 13.39 -17.30 1.35
N GLU A 6 13.62 -17.03 0.05
CA GLU A 6 14.28 -15.80 -0.43
C GLU A 6 13.33 -14.87 -1.20
N SER A 7 12.12 -15.35 -1.49
CA SER A 7 11.05 -14.65 -2.18
C SER A 7 9.69 -14.98 -1.56
N VAL A 8 8.65 -14.26 -1.96
CA VAL A 8 7.27 -14.54 -1.57
C VAL A 8 6.85 -15.92 -2.11
N GLN A 9 6.05 -16.65 -1.33
CA GLN A 9 5.56 -18.00 -1.61
C GLN A 9 4.08 -18.03 -1.23
N ASP A 10 3.29 -18.93 -1.82
CA ASP A 10 1.83 -18.98 -1.59
C ASP A 10 1.48 -19.16 -0.11
N HIS A 11 2.25 -19.99 0.60
CA HIS A 11 2.03 -20.20 2.04
C HIS A 11 2.30 -18.94 2.88
N HIS A 12 3.14 -18.02 2.41
CA HIS A 12 3.31 -16.73 3.08
C HIS A 12 2.04 -15.89 2.96
N LEU A 13 1.39 -15.91 1.80
CA LEU A 13 0.17 -15.16 1.53
C LEU A 13 -1.01 -15.74 2.32
N ASP A 14 -1.09 -17.06 2.43
CA ASP A 14 -2.10 -17.73 3.26
C ASP A 14 -1.93 -17.38 4.74
N MET A 15 -0.70 -17.42 5.27
CA MET A 15 -0.42 -17.07 6.65
C MET A 15 -0.64 -15.58 6.92
N SER A 16 -0.26 -14.71 5.98
CA SER A 16 -0.54 -13.27 6.03
C SER A 16 -2.03 -13.02 6.16
N ALA A 17 -2.84 -13.62 5.28
CA ALA A 17 -4.29 -13.44 5.27
C ALA A 17 -4.94 -13.78 6.63
N LEU A 18 -4.42 -14.77 7.35
CA LEU A 18 -4.89 -15.09 8.71
C LEU A 18 -4.56 -13.97 9.71
N VAL A 19 -3.36 -13.40 9.64
CA VAL A 19 -2.97 -12.25 10.48
C VAL A 19 -3.80 -11.01 10.11
N ASP A 20 -3.99 -10.79 8.83
CA ASP A 20 -4.75 -9.67 8.24
C ASP A 20 -6.23 -9.71 8.67
N ASP A 21 -6.85 -10.89 8.70
CA ASP A 21 -8.18 -11.11 9.27
C ASP A 21 -8.24 -10.87 10.78
N GLY A 22 -7.12 -10.89 11.49
CA GLY A 22 -7.06 -10.46 12.89
C GLY A 22 -6.99 -8.94 13.05
N LEU A 23 -6.61 -8.22 11.99
CA LEU A 23 -6.50 -6.76 11.96
C LEU A 23 -7.79 -6.10 11.49
N ILE A 24 -8.41 -6.65 10.44
CA ILE A 24 -9.66 -6.17 9.86
C ILE A 24 -10.61 -7.36 9.79
N HIS A 25 -11.73 -7.29 10.49
CA HIS A 25 -12.74 -8.33 10.51
C HIS A 25 -14.14 -7.77 10.71
N ASP A 26 -15.13 -8.66 10.71
CA ASP A 26 -16.54 -8.33 10.91
C ASP A 26 -16.74 -7.48 12.16
N ILE A 27 -17.61 -6.50 12.03
CA ILE A 27 -18.08 -5.64 13.11
C ILE A 27 -19.60 -5.64 13.11
N ALA A 28 -20.22 -5.66 14.29
CA ALA A 28 -21.67 -5.57 14.38
C ALA A 28 -22.13 -4.19 13.90
N PRO A 29 -23.20 -4.09 13.07
CA PRO A 29 -23.69 -2.82 12.51
C PRO A 29 -23.91 -1.73 13.57
N ASP A 30 -24.47 -2.13 14.72
CA ASP A 30 -24.75 -1.23 15.85
C ASP A 30 -23.48 -0.52 16.37
N THR A 31 -22.32 -1.15 16.21
CA THR A 31 -21.04 -0.59 16.67
C THR A 31 -20.63 0.64 15.86
N ILE A 32 -20.96 0.68 14.57
CA ILE A 32 -20.55 1.76 13.65
C ILE A 32 -21.70 2.65 13.21
N ARG A 33 -22.95 2.30 13.55
CA ARG A 33 -24.15 3.07 13.16
C ARG A 33 -24.08 4.55 13.52
N HIS A 34 -23.45 4.90 14.65
CA HIS A 34 -23.29 6.27 15.13
C HIS A 34 -22.26 7.10 14.34
N LEU A 35 -21.46 6.46 13.47
CA LEU A 35 -20.46 7.11 12.62
C LEU A 35 -20.98 7.39 11.20
N ILE A 36 -22.22 6.99 10.92
CA ILE A 36 -22.76 6.88 9.57
C ILE A 36 -24.02 7.72 9.45
N ASP A 37 -24.11 8.49 8.36
CA ASP A 37 -25.28 9.33 8.05
C ASP A 37 -26.52 8.48 7.76
N ASP A 38 -27.71 9.01 8.07
CA ASP A 38 -28.97 8.30 7.86
C ASP A 38 -29.25 7.98 6.39
N SER A 39 -28.70 8.76 5.46
CA SER A 39 -28.83 8.55 4.01
C SER A 39 -28.23 7.23 3.50
N VAL A 40 -27.30 6.64 4.26
CA VAL A 40 -26.60 5.40 3.89
C VAL A 40 -26.86 4.27 4.90
N ALA A 41 -27.72 4.48 5.89
CA ALA A 41 -28.05 3.50 6.93
C ALA A 41 -28.64 2.20 6.34
N ASP A 42 -29.44 2.30 5.29
CA ASP A 42 -30.04 1.14 4.61
C ASP A 42 -28.99 0.29 3.87
N ARG A 43 -27.86 0.92 3.46
CA ARG A 43 -26.73 0.27 2.80
C ARG A 43 -25.71 -0.31 3.77
N LEU A 44 -25.81 0.00 5.06
CA LEU A 44 -24.88 -0.49 6.09
C LEU A 44 -24.88 -2.02 6.18
N GLN A 45 -26.05 -2.63 6.06
CA GLN A 45 -26.18 -4.08 6.11
C GLN A 45 -25.52 -4.74 4.89
N GLU A 46 -25.70 -4.16 3.70
CA GLU A 46 -25.04 -4.59 2.47
C GLU A 46 -23.52 -4.43 2.57
N TYR A 47 -23.04 -3.30 3.10
CA TYR A 47 -21.62 -3.04 3.32
C TYR A 47 -20.96 -4.08 4.21
N ILE A 48 -21.57 -4.37 5.37
CA ILE A 48 -21.06 -5.37 6.30
C ILE A 48 -21.10 -6.78 5.69
N GLN A 49 -21.97 -7.06 4.73
CA GLN A 49 -21.98 -8.35 4.04
C GLN A 49 -20.95 -8.45 2.91
N THR A 50 -20.56 -7.32 2.32
CA THR A 50 -19.63 -7.28 1.18
C THR A 50 -18.17 -7.12 1.60
N VAL A 51 -17.88 -6.43 2.71
CA VAL A 51 -16.51 -6.07 3.11
C VAL A 51 -16.24 -6.42 4.56
N THR A 52 -16.00 -7.71 4.83
CA THR A 52 -15.78 -8.15 6.21
C THR A 52 -14.33 -8.40 6.55
N ARG A 53 -13.56 -8.98 5.62
CA ARG A 53 -12.24 -9.54 5.91
C ARG A 53 -11.30 -9.46 4.71
N PRO A 54 -10.02 -9.13 4.92
CA PRO A 54 -9.00 -9.15 3.87
C PRO A 54 -8.94 -10.47 3.10
N SER A 55 -9.02 -11.62 3.78
CA SER A 55 -8.92 -12.94 3.13
C SER A 55 -10.06 -13.26 2.15
N GLN A 56 -11.19 -12.56 2.25
CA GLN A 56 -12.36 -12.77 1.39
C GLN A 56 -12.34 -11.91 0.13
N LEU A 57 -11.45 -10.92 0.06
CA LEU A 57 -11.33 -10.04 -1.09
C LEU A 57 -10.50 -10.75 -2.19
N PRO A 58 -11.04 -10.94 -3.42
CA PRO A 58 -10.41 -11.77 -4.45
C PRO A 58 -8.96 -11.40 -4.76
N CYS A 59 -8.66 -10.10 -4.86
CA CYS A 59 -7.33 -9.61 -5.26
C CYS A 59 -6.41 -9.28 -4.08
N PHE A 60 -6.83 -9.51 -2.83
CA PHE A 60 -6.06 -9.05 -1.67
C PHE A 60 -4.71 -9.76 -1.55
N LYS A 61 -4.68 -11.09 -1.71
CA LYS A 61 -3.43 -11.86 -1.67
C LYS A 61 -2.47 -11.48 -2.79
N GLU A 62 -2.99 -11.23 -3.99
CA GLU A 62 -2.21 -10.76 -5.14
C GLU A 62 -1.62 -9.37 -4.85
N ALA A 63 -2.39 -8.46 -4.28
CA ALA A 63 -1.91 -7.15 -3.88
C ALA A 63 -0.86 -7.20 -2.75
N VAL A 64 -0.96 -8.16 -1.82
CA VAL A 64 0.09 -8.44 -0.82
C VAL A 64 1.35 -8.93 -1.50
N HIS A 65 1.22 -9.91 -2.40
CA HIS A 65 2.33 -10.42 -3.18
C HIS A 65 3.05 -9.28 -3.91
N ASP A 66 2.32 -8.48 -4.69
CA ASP A 66 2.90 -7.40 -5.48
C ASP A 66 3.57 -6.36 -4.59
N THR A 67 2.94 -5.98 -3.47
CA THR A 67 3.50 -4.99 -2.52
C THR A 67 4.79 -5.49 -1.87
N ILE A 68 4.89 -6.78 -1.53
CA ILE A 68 6.09 -7.33 -0.89
C ILE A 68 7.19 -7.66 -1.92
N SER A 69 6.81 -8.18 -3.09
CA SER A 69 7.75 -8.61 -4.14
C SER A 69 8.39 -7.46 -4.88
N SER A 70 7.70 -6.31 -5.01
CA SER A 70 8.29 -5.10 -5.60
C SER A 70 9.33 -4.46 -4.67
N ASN A 71 9.22 -4.71 -3.36
CA ASN A 71 10.05 -4.11 -2.36
C ASN A 71 11.38 -4.87 -2.12
N ALA A 72 12.50 -4.36 -2.64
CA ALA A 72 13.83 -4.98 -2.44
C ALA A 72 14.42 -4.79 -1.01
N SER A 73 13.64 -4.24 -0.06
CA SER A 73 14.15 -3.84 1.24
C SER A 73 14.33 -5.01 2.23
N SER A 74 15.00 -4.68 3.35
CA SER A 74 15.05 -5.54 4.53
C SER A 74 13.67 -5.91 5.10
N SER A 75 12.62 -5.13 4.81
CA SER A 75 11.26 -5.38 5.27
C SER A 75 10.62 -6.57 4.56
N ALA A 76 10.82 -6.71 3.24
CA ALA A 76 10.34 -7.88 2.50
C ALA A 76 11.02 -9.16 3.00
N ARG A 77 12.32 -9.09 3.32
CA ARG A 77 13.05 -10.22 3.91
C ARG A 77 12.55 -10.61 5.30
N LEU A 78 12.27 -9.60 6.10
CA LEU A 78 11.70 -9.78 7.42
C LEU A 78 10.27 -10.38 7.34
N PHE A 79 9.50 -10.03 6.32
CA PHE A 79 8.17 -10.58 6.08
C PHE A 79 8.21 -12.10 5.85
N TYR A 80 8.93 -12.59 4.83
CA TYR A 80 8.94 -14.03 4.55
C TYR A 80 9.61 -14.85 5.66
N LEU A 81 10.65 -14.32 6.31
CA LEU A 81 11.26 -14.96 7.48
C LEU A 81 10.22 -15.16 8.58
N PHE A 82 9.41 -14.13 8.86
CA PHE A 82 8.37 -14.21 9.87
C PHE A 82 7.27 -15.20 9.48
N MET A 83 6.85 -15.23 8.22
CA MET A 83 5.87 -16.21 7.72
C MET A 83 6.39 -17.65 7.82
N ASP A 84 7.67 -17.88 7.49
CA ASP A 84 8.30 -19.20 7.67
C ASP A 84 8.36 -19.60 9.14
N VAL A 85 8.71 -18.67 10.04
CA VAL A 85 8.74 -18.94 11.49
C VAL A 85 7.34 -19.24 12.05
N LEU A 86 6.29 -18.53 11.61
CA LEU A 86 4.91 -18.81 12.04
C LEU A 86 4.41 -20.20 11.63
N ARG A 87 5.03 -20.87 10.65
CA ARG A 87 4.72 -22.26 10.30
C ARG A 87 5.38 -23.27 11.23
N LEU A 88 6.46 -22.88 11.91
CA LEU A 88 7.18 -23.75 12.82
C LEU A 88 6.38 -23.86 14.12
N ARG A 89 5.65 -24.98 14.29
CA ARG A 89 4.83 -25.26 15.49
C ARG A 89 5.54 -25.03 16.84
N VAL A 90 6.87 -25.18 16.85
CA VAL A 90 7.69 -24.98 18.06
C VAL A 90 7.90 -23.50 18.38
N LEU A 91 7.97 -22.63 17.36
CA LEU A 91 8.26 -21.19 17.51
C LEU A 91 7.00 -20.32 17.43
N GLU A 92 5.93 -20.85 16.83
CA GLU A 92 4.65 -20.18 16.68
C GLU A 92 4.06 -19.67 18.03
N PRO A 93 4.04 -20.46 19.13
CA PRO A 93 3.46 -19.98 20.40
C PRO A 93 4.16 -18.76 20.99
N ALA A 94 5.47 -18.62 20.78
CA ALA A 94 6.22 -17.46 21.25
C ALA A 94 5.83 -16.17 20.52
N LEU A 95 5.40 -16.28 19.26
CA LEU A 95 4.98 -15.15 18.44
C LEU A 95 3.49 -14.85 18.63
N THR A 96 2.66 -15.88 18.65
CA THR A 96 1.19 -15.74 18.72
C THR A 96 0.68 -15.57 20.16
N GLY A 97 1.45 -16.02 21.16
CA GLY A 97 1.00 -16.05 22.56
C GLY A 97 -0.05 -17.14 22.82
N SER A 98 -0.17 -18.14 21.95
CA SER A 98 -1.18 -19.20 22.01
C SER A 98 -0.58 -20.56 21.70
N THR A 99 -1.08 -21.61 22.35
CA THR A 99 -0.73 -23.01 22.07
C THR A 99 -1.49 -23.57 20.86
N ARG A 100 -2.55 -22.88 20.42
CA ARG A 100 -3.31 -23.20 19.20
C ARG A 100 -2.62 -22.59 17.99
N ALA A 101 -2.43 -23.38 16.94
CA ALA A 101 -1.86 -22.90 15.67
C ALA A 101 -2.77 -21.83 15.04
N LEU A 102 -2.17 -20.83 14.39
CA LEU A 102 -2.81 -19.67 13.76
C LEU A 102 -3.88 -20.09 12.75
N ALA A 103 -3.56 -21.10 11.93
CA ALA A 103 -4.51 -21.68 10.97
C ALA A 103 -5.79 -22.20 11.64
N ASN A 104 -5.70 -22.63 12.90
CA ASN A 104 -6.81 -23.18 13.67
C ASN A 104 -7.47 -22.14 14.59
N MET A 105 -6.92 -20.93 14.72
CA MET A 105 -7.49 -19.87 15.56
C MET A 105 -8.80 -19.34 14.97
N SER A 106 -9.76 -19.05 15.83
CA SER A 106 -10.90 -18.19 15.53
C SER A 106 -10.48 -16.74 15.30
N VAL A 107 -11.35 -15.95 14.65
CA VAL A 107 -11.08 -14.52 14.40
C VAL A 107 -10.81 -13.77 15.71
N ALA A 108 -11.61 -14.00 16.75
CA ALA A 108 -11.41 -13.39 18.07
C ALA A 108 -10.09 -13.80 18.76
N GLU A 109 -9.55 -14.99 18.46
CA GLU A 109 -8.19 -15.37 18.90
C GLU A 109 -7.11 -14.61 18.13
N ARG A 110 -7.27 -14.44 16.81
CA ARG A 110 -6.33 -13.69 15.96
C ARG A 110 -6.33 -12.19 16.31
N GLU A 111 -7.49 -11.61 16.55
CA GLU A 111 -7.65 -10.23 17.03
C GLU A 111 -6.91 -10.02 18.36
N ARG A 112 -7.09 -10.92 19.33
CA ARG A 112 -6.35 -10.88 20.60
C ARG A 112 -4.85 -11.01 20.40
N MET A 113 -4.40 -11.89 19.51
CA MET A 113 -2.98 -12.03 19.16
C MET A 113 -2.41 -10.70 18.63
N VAL A 114 -3.08 -10.07 17.68
CA VAL A 114 -2.63 -8.79 17.10
C VAL A 114 -2.65 -7.68 18.16
N ARG A 115 -3.67 -7.64 19.02
CA ARG A 115 -3.80 -6.67 20.13
C ARG A 115 -2.73 -6.84 21.21
N SER A 116 -2.29 -8.08 21.48
CA SER A 116 -1.25 -8.41 22.48
C SER A 116 0.11 -7.75 22.22
N ARG A 117 0.29 -7.09 21.06
CA ARG A 117 1.40 -6.18 20.75
C ARG A 117 1.66 -5.15 21.86
N ARG A 118 0.61 -4.65 22.54
CA ARG A 118 0.76 -3.67 23.62
C ARG A 118 1.42 -4.25 24.87
N ASP A 119 1.31 -5.57 25.07
CA ASP A 119 1.55 -6.20 26.37
C ASP A 119 2.90 -6.96 26.44
N LEU A 120 3.57 -7.19 25.30
CA LEU A 120 4.80 -7.99 25.23
C LEU A 120 6.03 -7.14 24.85
N PRO A 121 7.13 -7.19 25.63
CA PRO A 121 8.34 -6.41 25.40
C PRO A 121 9.27 -7.07 24.36
N LEU A 122 8.73 -7.49 23.21
CA LEU A 122 9.51 -8.03 22.09
C LEU A 122 9.52 -7.00 20.94
N PRO A 123 10.58 -6.17 20.81
CA PRO A 123 10.63 -5.11 19.80
C PRO A 123 10.41 -5.60 18.37
N LEU A 124 10.90 -6.82 18.06
CA LEU A 124 10.74 -7.44 16.75
C LEU A 124 9.29 -7.78 16.43
N LYS A 125 8.54 -8.36 17.39
CA LYS A 125 7.10 -8.65 17.24
C LYS A 125 6.32 -7.34 16.99
N ASN A 126 6.67 -6.28 17.70
CA ASN A 126 6.01 -4.98 17.54
C ASN A 126 6.28 -4.33 16.18
N LYS A 127 7.52 -4.42 15.69
CA LYS A 127 7.89 -3.95 14.35
C LYS A 127 7.14 -4.74 13.28
N LEU A 128 7.08 -6.06 13.42
CA LEU A 128 6.38 -6.95 12.50
C LEU A 128 4.88 -6.65 12.46
N LEU A 129 4.19 -6.68 13.60
CA LEU A 129 2.74 -6.41 13.64
C LEU A 129 2.41 -4.99 13.14
N LYS A 130 3.28 -4.00 13.37
CA LYS A 130 3.11 -2.66 12.77
C LYS A 130 3.23 -2.69 11.25
N MET A 131 4.21 -3.42 10.72
CA MET A 131 4.38 -3.60 9.28
C MET A 131 3.14 -4.27 8.67
N PHE A 132 2.64 -5.36 9.27
CA PHE A 132 1.39 -5.99 8.85
C PHE A 132 0.26 -4.97 8.86
N GLN A 133 -0.01 -4.32 9.99
CA GLN A 133 -1.06 -3.30 10.09
C GLN A 133 -1.00 -2.25 8.97
N MET A 134 0.19 -1.72 8.65
CA MET A 134 0.35 -0.74 7.57
C MET A 134 0.04 -1.34 6.20
N VAL A 135 0.58 -2.53 5.90
CA VAL A 135 0.38 -3.23 4.62
C VAL A 135 -1.08 -3.66 4.46
N THR A 136 -1.67 -4.28 5.48
CA THR A 136 -3.06 -4.72 5.49
C THR A 136 -4.01 -3.56 5.22
N VAL A 137 -3.92 -2.47 5.98
CA VAL A 137 -4.82 -1.32 5.82
C VAL A 137 -4.60 -0.64 4.46
N SER A 138 -3.35 -0.47 4.03
CA SER A 138 -3.03 0.13 2.74
C SER A 138 -3.56 -0.70 1.56
N ILE A 139 -3.44 -2.03 1.61
CA ILE A 139 -3.97 -2.90 0.56
C ILE A 139 -5.49 -2.95 0.63
N PHE A 140 -6.05 -3.12 1.82
CA PHE A 140 -7.49 -3.23 2.02
C PHE A 140 -8.22 -2.02 1.46
N LEU A 141 -7.76 -0.80 1.75
CA LEU A 141 -8.35 0.41 1.16
C LEU A 141 -8.24 0.43 -0.37
N ARG A 142 -7.13 -0.03 -0.94
CA ARG A 142 -6.96 -0.06 -2.40
C ARG A 142 -7.90 -1.05 -3.09
N VAL A 143 -8.13 -2.22 -2.50
CA VAL A 143 -8.88 -3.32 -3.12
C VAL A 143 -10.30 -3.49 -2.59
N ALA A 144 -10.70 -2.69 -1.60
CA ALA A 144 -12.06 -2.69 -1.09
C ALA A 144 -13.06 -2.24 -2.17
N PRO A 145 -14.29 -2.76 -2.14
CA PRO A 145 -15.40 -2.27 -2.97
C PRO A 145 -15.65 -0.77 -2.83
N ASP A 146 -16.41 -0.22 -3.76
CA ASP A 146 -16.68 1.23 -3.83
C ASP A 146 -17.67 1.71 -2.75
N SER A 147 -18.47 0.82 -2.18
CA SER A 147 -19.53 1.16 -1.20
C SER A 147 -19.07 2.02 0.00
N PRO A 148 -17.95 1.73 0.71
CA PRO A 148 -17.46 2.61 1.78
C PRO A 148 -17.00 3.97 1.26
N PHE A 149 -16.48 4.07 0.04
CA PHE A 149 -16.03 5.33 -0.53
C PHE A 149 -17.21 6.23 -0.89
N GLU A 150 -18.27 5.67 -1.46
CA GLU A 150 -19.52 6.38 -1.69
C GLU A 150 -20.13 6.90 -0.39
N ALA A 151 -20.08 6.12 0.69
CA ALA A 151 -20.58 6.55 2.00
C ALA A 151 -19.77 7.71 2.61
N MET A 152 -18.50 7.87 2.20
CA MET A 152 -17.63 8.97 2.61
C MET A 152 -17.66 10.17 1.65
N ASP A 153 -18.47 10.10 0.58
CA ASP A 153 -18.42 11.04 -0.55
C ASP A 153 -17.00 11.18 -1.13
N TYR A 154 -16.28 10.06 -1.18
CA TYR A 154 -14.92 9.97 -1.72
C TYR A 154 -14.97 9.45 -3.17
N PRO A 155 -14.68 10.29 -4.17
CA PRO A 155 -14.89 9.94 -5.57
C PRO A 155 -13.86 8.96 -6.17
N LYS A 156 -12.86 8.51 -5.38
CA LYS A 156 -11.71 7.67 -5.78
C LYS A 156 -10.83 8.19 -6.92
N ARG A 157 -11.30 9.15 -7.70
CA ARG A 157 -10.64 9.76 -8.86
C ARG A 157 -10.69 11.28 -8.76
N GLU A 158 -9.77 11.93 -9.46
CA GLU A 158 -9.70 13.39 -9.52
C GLU A 158 -10.98 13.98 -10.13
N MET A 159 -11.74 14.72 -9.34
CA MET A 159 -12.99 15.39 -9.72
C MET A 159 -12.90 16.92 -9.63
N ARG A 160 -11.73 17.50 -9.34
CA ARG A 160 -11.55 18.93 -9.13
C ARG A 160 -12.06 19.79 -10.26
N ALA A 161 -11.87 19.38 -11.52
CA ALA A 161 -12.40 20.13 -12.67
C ALA A 161 -13.95 20.15 -12.73
N GLN A 162 -14.60 19.13 -12.17
CA GLN A 162 -16.07 19.03 -12.10
C GLN A 162 -16.63 19.83 -10.91
N ILE A 163 -15.94 19.77 -9.76
CA ILE A 163 -16.35 20.41 -8.51
C ILE A 163 -16.01 21.91 -8.51
N HIS A 164 -14.89 22.29 -9.13
CA HIS A 164 -14.38 23.65 -9.22
C HIS A 164 -14.12 24.04 -10.69
N PRO A 165 -15.16 24.39 -11.47
CA PRO A 165 -15.02 24.77 -12.88
C PRO A 165 -14.11 25.99 -13.10
N GLU A 166 -13.95 26.84 -12.08
CA GLU A 166 -13.06 28.00 -12.08
C GLU A 166 -11.58 27.63 -11.92
N HIS A 167 -11.28 26.41 -11.47
CA HIS A 167 -9.91 25.95 -11.26
C HIS A 167 -9.19 25.81 -12.60
N ARG A 168 -8.19 26.66 -12.82
CA ARG A 168 -7.28 26.55 -13.96
C ARG A 168 -6.06 25.73 -13.55
N GLN A 169 -5.83 24.62 -14.25
CA GLN A 169 -4.58 23.90 -14.13
C GLN A 169 -3.42 24.75 -14.67
N HIS A 170 -2.26 24.63 -14.04
CA HIS A 170 -1.05 25.29 -14.54
C HIS A 170 -0.57 24.56 -15.80
N ASP A 171 -0.19 25.32 -16.82
CA ASP A 171 0.27 24.88 -18.14
C ASP A 171 1.76 24.46 -18.17
N PHE A 172 2.36 24.19 -17.01
CA PHE A 172 3.76 23.82 -16.96
C PHE A 172 3.96 22.39 -17.46
N GLU A 173 4.79 22.22 -18.48
CA GLU A 173 5.16 20.92 -19.00
C GLU A 173 6.68 20.70 -18.97
N TYR A 174 7.07 19.49 -18.58
CA TYR A 174 8.46 19.06 -18.71
C TYR A 174 8.78 18.73 -20.16
N SER A 175 9.96 19.16 -20.62
CA SER A 175 10.54 18.67 -21.86
C SER A 175 11.13 17.27 -21.63
N MET A 176 10.45 16.24 -22.13
CA MET A 176 10.88 14.85 -21.94
C MET A 176 11.95 14.46 -22.96
N LEU A 177 13.05 13.90 -22.46
CA LEU A 177 14.06 13.25 -23.31
C LEU A 177 13.67 11.79 -23.53
N ALA A 178 13.49 11.39 -24.79
CA ALA A 178 13.23 10.00 -25.12
C ALA A 178 14.45 9.13 -24.75
N PRO A 179 14.23 7.91 -24.21
CA PRO A 179 15.33 6.96 -23.97
C PRO A 179 16.08 6.63 -25.27
N SER A 180 17.33 6.21 -25.14
CA SER A 180 18.13 5.73 -26.28
C SER A 180 17.43 4.53 -26.93
N ALA A 181 17.49 4.45 -28.27
CA ALA A 181 16.88 3.35 -29.02
C ALA A 181 17.59 2.00 -28.80
N GLU A 182 18.85 2.04 -28.35
CA GLU A 182 19.69 0.88 -28.09
C GLU A 182 20.09 0.82 -26.61
N ASP A 183 20.01 -0.37 -26.02
CA ASP A 183 20.42 -0.63 -24.65
C ASP A 183 21.94 -0.49 -24.47
N GLY A 184 22.37 0.07 -23.34
CA GLY A 184 23.78 0.21 -22.99
C GLY A 184 24.52 1.36 -23.67
N VAL A 185 23.82 2.19 -24.45
CA VAL A 185 24.41 3.39 -25.06
C VAL A 185 24.44 4.55 -24.07
N GLU A 186 25.64 5.03 -23.77
CA GLU A 186 25.84 6.24 -22.97
C GLU A 186 25.29 7.46 -23.71
N ARG A 187 24.43 8.23 -23.03
CA ARG A 187 23.87 9.47 -23.57
C ARG A 187 24.47 10.66 -22.86
N CYS A 188 25.19 11.49 -23.61
CA CYS A 188 25.59 12.81 -23.14
C CYS A 188 24.41 13.78 -23.33
N VAL A 189 23.91 14.33 -22.22
CA VAL A 189 22.97 15.46 -22.23
C VAL A 189 23.81 16.70 -21.93
N PRO A 190 24.27 17.44 -22.96
CA PRO A 190 25.02 18.67 -22.72
C PRO A 190 24.12 19.69 -22.03
N ASP A 191 24.70 20.77 -21.52
CA ASP A 191 23.94 21.92 -21.03
C ASP A 191 23.08 21.66 -19.79
N VAL A 192 23.50 20.70 -18.96
CA VAL A 192 22.93 20.44 -17.64
C VAL A 192 23.92 20.90 -16.59
N ASP A 193 23.47 21.75 -15.68
CA ASP A 193 24.28 22.24 -14.56
C ASP A 193 24.14 21.30 -13.35
N GLU A 194 22.94 20.78 -13.11
CA GLU A 194 22.62 19.94 -11.96
C GLU A 194 21.71 18.76 -12.32
N VAL A 195 21.94 17.61 -11.68
CA VAL A 195 21.12 16.39 -11.84
C VAL A 195 20.35 16.12 -10.56
N ILE A 196 19.03 15.97 -10.68
CA ILE A 196 18.11 15.63 -9.60
C ILE A 196 17.61 14.21 -9.82
N VAL A 197 17.82 13.32 -8.84
CA VAL A 197 17.39 11.92 -8.94
C VAL A 197 16.09 11.72 -8.15
N GLY A 198 15.05 11.29 -8.86
CA GLY A 198 13.66 11.16 -8.41
C GLY A 198 12.85 12.44 -8.65
N SER A 199 11.54 12.30 -8.93
CA SER A 199 10.61 13.42 -9.13
C SER A 199 9.60 13.61 -7.99
N GLY A 200 9.96 13.20 -6.77
CA GLY A 200 9.11 13.38 -5.59
C GLY A 200 8.93 14.85 -5.18
N SER A 201 8.15 15.08 -4.12
CA SER A 201 7.83 16.44 -3.64
C SER A 201 9.08 17.30 -3.35
N GLY A 202 10.11 16.72 -2.73
CA GLY A 202 11.37 17.41 -2.46
C GLY A 202 12.14 17.77 -3.74
N ALA A 203 12.10 16.90 -4.75
CA ALA A 203 12.73 17.16 -6.04
C ALA A 203 12.04 18.29 -6.80
N GLY A 204 10.70 18.35 -6.76
CA GLY A 204 9.94 19.45 -7.36
C GLY A 204 10.31 20.82 -6.78
N VAL A 205 10.45 20.91 -5.45
CA VAL A 205 10.89 22.14 -4.77
C VAL A 205 12.33 22.52 -5.17
N ALA A 206 13.24 21.54 -5.19
CA ALA A 206 14.62 21.76 -5.57
C ALA A 206 14.74 22.24 -7.03
N ALA A 207 14.08 21.54 -7.96
CA ALA A 207 14.05 21.89 -9.37
C ALA A 207 13.49 23.30 -9.61
N HIS A 208 12.37 23.64 -8.96
CA HIS A 208 11.79 24.98 -9.06
C HIS A 208 12.75 26.07 -8.56
N THR A 209 13.36 25.85 -7.39
CA THR A 209 14.26 26.83 -6.77
C THR A 209 15.50 27.08 -7.62
N LEU A 210 16.11 26.01 -8.15
CA LEU A 210 17.28 26.09 -9.01
C LEU A 210 16.94 26.73 -10.37
N ALA A 211 15.83 26.31 -11.00
CA ALA A 211 15.40 26.87 -12.27
C ALA A 211 15.06 28.38 -12.16
N ALA A 212 14.47 28.82 -11.04
CA ALA A 212 14.21 30.24 -10.78
C ALA A 212 15.50 31.09 -10.67
N GLN A 213 16.64 30.46 -10.41
CA GLN A 213 17.97 31.09 -10.39
C GLN A 213 18.70 30.98 -11.74
N GLY A 214 18.05 30.42 -12.77
CA GLY A 214 18.63 30.23 -14.10
C GLY A 214 19.48 28.96 -14.25
N VAL A 215 19.46 28.06 -13.27
CA VAL A 215 20.19 26.78 -13.32
C VAL A 215 19.41 25.77 -14.17
N ARG A 216 20.09 25.09 -15.09
CA ARG A 216 19.48 24.06 -15.95
C ARG A 216 19.57 22.71 -15.27
N CYS A 217 18.42 22.20 -14.81
CA CYS A 217 18.33 20.93 -14.10
C CYS A 217 17.85 19.79 -15.00
N LEU A 218 18.45 18.60 -14.85
CA LEU A 218 17.93 17.35 -15.39
C LEU A 218 17.32 16.53 -14.26
N VAL A 219 16.01 16.26 -14.34
CA VAL A 219 15.32 15.37 -13.39
C VAL A 219 15.27 13.96 -13.97
N LEU A 220 15.82 12.99 -13.23
CA LEU A 220 15.78 11.58 -13.57
C LEU A 220 14.69 10.90 -12.76
N GLU A 221 13.63 10.44 -13.42
CA GLU A 221 12.56 9.67 -12.80
C GLU A 221 12.56 8.25 -13.38
N LYS A 222 12.44 7.24 -12.51
CA LYS A 222 12.43 5.83 -12.91
C LYS A 222 11.15 5.49 -13.66
N ARG A 223 10.03 6.08 -13.24
CA ARG A 223 8.73 5.87 -13.85
C ARG A 223 8.41 6.94 -14.89
N ARG A 224 7.20 6.85 -15.44
CA ARG A 224 6.71 7.73 -16.50
C ARG A 224 6.18 9.04 -15.90
N TYR A 225 6.44 10.14 -16.58
CA TYR A 225 5.76 11.42 -16.33
C TYR A 225 4.31 11.36 -16.79
N PHE A 226 3.41 11.90 -15.96
CA PHE A 226 2.00 12.11 -16.28
C PHE A 226 1.71 13.62 -16.16
N SER A 227 1.15 14.20 -17.20
CA SER A 227 0.63 15.57 -17.12
C SER A 227 -0.55 15.64 -16.16
N PRO A 228 -0.90 16.83 -15.62
CA PRO A 228 -2.09 17.00 -14.77
C PRO A 228 -3.38 16.46 -15.42
N GLU A 229 -3.50 16.55 -16.75
CA GLU A 229 -4.62 16.02 -17.54
C GLU A 229 -4.60 14.50 -17.70
N GLN A 230 -3.46 13.84 -17.42
CA GLN A 230 -3.33 12.39 -17.45
C GLN A 230 -3.49 11.77 -16.06
N MET A 231 -3.58 12.58 -14.99
CA MET A 231 -3.74 12.13 -13.60
C MET A 231 -5.20 11.78 -13.26
N HIS A 232 -5.77 10.82 -14.00
CA HIS A 232 -7.13 10.29 -13.80
C HIS A 232 -7.13 8.86 -13.24
N PHE A 233 -6.22 8.60 -12.32
CA PHE A 233 -6.07 7.30 -11.68
C PHE A 233 -7.03 7.16 -10.50
N ASP A 234 -7.48 5.94 -10.24
CA ASP A 234 -7.90 5.56 -8.89
C ASP A 234 -6.70 5.20 -7.99
N ASP A 235 -6.95 4.97 -6.70
CA ASP A 235 -5.91 4.66 -5.72
C ASP A 235 -5.07 3.42 -6.11
N CYS A 236 -5.67 2.42 -6.77
CA CYS A 236 -5.00 1.21 -7.22
C CYS A 236 -4.08 1.49 -8.41
N GLU A 237 -4.64 2.11 -9.45
CA GLU A 237 -3.92 2.51 -10.67
C GLU A 237 -2.79 3.47 -10.34
N GLY A 238 -3.07 4.46 -9.50
CA GLY A 238 -2.13 5.49 -9.06
C GLY A 238 -0.96 4.88 -8.29
N PHE A 239 -1.24 3.97 -7.35
CA PHE A 239 -0.17 3.27 -6.64
C PHE A 239 0.77 2.51 -7.59
N ARG A 240 0.21 1.72 -8.51
CA ARG A 240 0.99 0.89 -9.45
C ARG A 240 1.79 1.72 -10.44
N THR A 241 1.24 2.86 -10.84
CA THR A 241 1.76 3.69 -11.93
C THR A 241 2.74 4.76 -11.45
N LEU A 242 2.49 5.37 -10.29
CA LEU A 242 3.24 6.53 -9.80
C LEU A 242 4.35 6.16 -8.81
N TYR A 243 4.20 5.09 -8.02
CA TYR A 243 5.13 4.77 -6.93
C TYR A 243 5.96 3.54 -7.20
N GLU A 244 7.20 3.54 -6.72
CA GLU A 244 7.97 2.31 -6.55
C GLU A 244 7.37 1.53 -5.37
N GLY A 245 6.86 0.32 -5.66
CA GLY A 245 6.54 -0.66 -4.63
C GLY A 245 7.80 -1.37 -4.19
#